data_AF-A0A5C6RU70-F1
#
_entry.id   AF-A0A5C6RU70-F1
#
_cell.length_a   1.000
_cell.length_b   1.000
_cell.length_c   1.000
_cell.angle_alpha   90.00
_cell.angle_beta   90.00
_cell.angle_gamma   90.00
#
_symmetry.space_group_name_H-M   'P 1'
#
loop_
_entity.id
_entity.type
_entity.pdbx_description
1 polymer ?
#
loop_
_entity_poly.entity_id
_entity_poly.type
_entity_poly.pdbx_seq_one_letter_code
_entity_poly.pdbx_strand_id
1 'polypeptide(L)'
;MSEIQDLISKNNDLIKTNQRLNEQIKSLILKNDELTVSVNELEKQLKKGKKNEDENNFKVKGITALFIEIQGHKDIIDDASSSESLYDKLDEIYIKFNEIAQKHKAERVKVIGDYYVCAGGIAEKNSTNSIDIALIALEISDYLNTIYQSYEEQGKAFWNLRIGIHSGNGIVNVKGQNNKSYTLTGEVINTLPRIASMSEPGEIYISDYTYELIKSYFNCDYVAELPAKYRGSLGLYKLKRIKKIYSEDRKVGIIPNRDFMLKYLMRQFTDIERKVLDFLQEKLPEHLHYHNYCHTIDVVNQTELIGIGEGVSDEHLLLLKTAALFHDSGHVIQSPNHEFYSTEIAREWLPKYGYLPNQIDTICEIIMATQLPPEPNNLLEMIICDSDLDYLGRADFIPGSNALFEELKAQNILSDLNEWNKLQVKFLSNHQFFTATSQRLREVNKQSQIERIEKLIV
;
A
#
# COMPACT_ATOMS: atom_id res chain seq x y z
N MET A 1 58.09 16.62 4.07
CA MET A 1 58.22 15.23 4.57
C MET A 1 57.45 14.98 5.87
N SER A 2 57.45 15.91 6.83
CA SER A 2 56.72 15.76 8.11
C SER A 2 55.18 15.61 7.99
N GLU A 3 54.51 16.36 7.10
CA GLU A 3 53.05 16.24 6.91
C GLU A 3 52.61 14.93 6.25
N ILE A 4 53.41 14.40 5.31
CA ILE A 4 53.11 13.13 4.63
C ILE A 4 53.24 11.95 5.60
N GLN A 5 54.24 11.98 6.49
CA GLN A 5 54.37 10.98 7.55
C GLN A 5 53.21 11.05 8.56
N ASP A 6 52.76 12.26 8.91
CA ASP A 6 51.63 12.45 9.82
C ASP A 6 50.30 11.97 9.21
N LEU A 7 50.09 12.22 7.90
CA LEU A 7 48.95 11.70 7.14
C LEU A 7 48.97 10.18 7.03
N ILE A 8 50.14 9.56 6.77
CA ILE A 8 50.27 8.10 6.72
C ILE A 8 49.97 7.49 8.09
N SER A 9 50.42 8.10 9.18
CA SER A 9 50.11 7.65 10.53
C SER A 9 48.61 7.71 10.82
N LYS A 10 47.96 8.85 10.54
CA LYS A 10 46.51 9.02 10.71
C LYS A 10 45.71 8.04 9.86
N ASN A 11 46.15 7.77 8.64
CA ASN A 11 45.46 6.83 7.75
C ASN A 11 45.58 5.38 8.25
N ASN A 12 46.74 5.00 8.78
CA ASN A 12 46.92 3.69 9.43
C ASN A 12 46.06 3.54 10.69
N ASP A 13 45.90 4.60 11.48
CA ASP A 13 45.03 4.59 12.64
C ASP A 13 43.55 4.51 12.22
N LEU A 14 43.13 5.23 11.18
CA LEU A 14 41.79 5.12 10.60
C LEU A 14 41.49 3.72 10.07
N ILE A 15 42.46 3.05 9.44
CA ILE A 15 42.31 1.67 8.97
C ILE A 15 42.08 0.72 10.16
N LYS A 16 42.86 0.86 11.24
CA LYS A 16 42.67 0.07 12.46
C LYS A 16 41.30 0.32 13.10
N THR A 17 40.86 1.58 13.15
CA THR A 17 39.53 1.94 13.67
C THR A 17 38.42 1.36 12.83
N ASN A 18 38.52 1.41 11.49
CA ASN A 18 37.54 0.80 10.59
C ASN A 18 37.48 -0.72 10.72
N GLN A 19 38.63 -1.39 10.88
CA GLN A 19 38.67 -2.83 11.14
C GLN A 19 37.93 -3.18 12.44
N ARG A 20 38.19 -2.43 13.51
CA ARG A 20 37.51 -2.61 14.80
C ARG A 20 36.01 -2.34 14.73
N LEU A 21 35.60 -1.30 14.01
CA LEU A 21 34.17 -0.98 13.81
C LEU A 21 33.47 -2.09 13.00
N ASN A 22 34.12 -2.64 11.98
CA ASN A 22 33.58 -3.74 11.18
C ASN A 22 33.42 -5.02 12.01
N GLU A 23 34.36 -5.33 12.90
CA GLU A 23 34.22 -6.45 13.85
C GLU A 23 33.06 -6.23 14.82
N GLN A 24 32.88 -5.01 15.34
CA GLN A 24 31.74 -4.66 16.18
C GLN A 24 30.41 -4.76 15.45
N ILE A 25 30.33 -4.31 14.19
CA ILE A 25 29.14 -4.43 13.35
C ILE A 25 28.79 -5.91 13.14
N LYS A 26 29.77 -6.76 12.80
CA LYS A 26 29.56 -8.21 12.67
C LYS A 26 29.04 -8.84 13.96
N SER A 27 29.60 -8.46 15.11
CA SER A 27 29.14 -8.95 16.41
C SER A 27 27.72 -8.48 16.74
N LEU A 28 27.36 -7.25 16.37
CA LEU A 28 26.02 -6.70 16.58
C LEU A 28 24.98 -7.36 15.67
N ILE A 29 25.33 -7.66 14.41
CA ILE A 29 24.47 -8.40 13.48
C ILE A 29 24.15 -9.79 14.05
N LEU A 30 25.18 -10.55 14.44
CA LEU A 30 25.00 -11.87 15.05
C LEU A 30 24.10 -11.82 16.29
N LYS A 31 24.31 -10.82 17.15
CA LYS A 31 23.50 -10.64 18.36
C LYS A 31 22.07 -10.23 18.04
N ASN A 32 21.85 -9.50 16.94
CA ASN A 32 20.51 -9.12 16.48
C ASN A 32 19.77 -10.33 15.90
N ASP A 33 20.47 -11.22 15.19
CA ASP A 33 19.92 -12.47 14.69
C ASP A 33 19.52 -13.39 15.85
N GLU A 34 20.38 -13.53 16.86
CA GLU A 34 20.08 -14.28 18.11
C GLU A 34 18.86 -13.71 18.86
N LEU A 35 18.79 -12.38 18.96
CA LEU A 35 17.64 -11.70 19.58
C LEU A 35 16.36 -11.90 18.77
N THR A 36 16.44 -11.90 17.44
CA THR A 36 15.30 -12.14 16.55
C THR A 36 14.75 -13.55 16.73
N VAL A 37 15.64 -14.55 16.79
CA VAL A 37 15.25 -15.93 17.10
C VAL A 37 14.61 -16.03 18.49
N SER A 38 15.21 -15.38 19.49
CA SER A 38 14.68 -15.37 20.87
C SER A 38 13.30 -14.70 20.96
N VAL A 39 13.09 -13.59 20.25
CA VAL A 39 11.79 -12.91 20.15
C VAL A 39 10.76 -13.84 19.49
N ASN A 40 11.13 -14.51 18.40
CA ASN A 40 10.24 -15.47 17.72
C ASN A 40 9.87 -16.66 18.62
N GLU A 41 10.79 -17.15 19.45
CA GLU A 41 10.52 -18.21 20.42
C GLU A 41 9.62 -17.72 21.56
N LEU A 42 9.86 -16.52 22.09
CA LEU A 42 9.01 -15.89 23.10
C LEU A 42 7.60 -15.62 22.56
N GLU A 43 7.46 -15.20 21.29
CA GLU A 43 6.17 -15.07 20.62
C GLU A 43 5.46 -16.41 20.48
N LYS A 44 6.17 -17.49 20.12
CA LYS A 44 5.61 -18.85 20.08
C LYS A 44 5.17 -19.32 21.47
N GLN A 45 5.89 -18.98 22.53
CA GLN A 45 5.54 -19.31 23.91
C GLN A 45 4.35 -18.48 24.43
N LEU A 46 4.30 -17.18 24.11
CA LEU A 46 3.16 -16.29 24.37
C LEU A 46 1.88 -16.79 23.66
N LYS A 47 2.00 -17.29 22.43
CA LYS A 47 0.90 -17.93 21.68
C LYS A 47 0.42 -19.23 22.33
N LYS A 48 1.28 -19.99 23.01
CA LYS A 48 0.90 -21.24 23.70
C LYS A 48 0.19 -21.01 25.05
N GLY A 49 0.45 -19.89 25.73
CA GLY A 49 -0.12 -19.59 27.06
C GLY A 49 -1.49 -18.88 27.09
N LYS A 50 -2.02 -18.42 25.95
CA LYS A 50 -3.22 -17.55 25.83
C LYS A 50 -4.40 -18.20 25.08
N LYS A 51 -4.44 -19.52 25.04
CA LYS A 51 -5.06 -20.27 23.94
C LYS A 51 -6.58 -20.26 23.78
N ASN A 52 -7.38 -19.53 24.56
CA ASN A 52 -8.85 -19.64 24.44
C ASN A 52 -9.69 -18.33 24.45
N GLU A 53 -9.14 -17.15 24.79
CA GLU A 53 -9.92 -15.89 24.73
C GLU A 53 -9.25 -14.75 23.95
N ASP A 54 -7.92 -14.77 23.79
CA ASP A 54 -7.14 -13.68 23.17
C ASP A 54 -6.87 -13.89 21.67
N GLU A 55 -7.08 -15.08 21.09
CA GLU A 55 -6.76 -15.36 19.68
C GLU A 55 -7.62 -14.59 18.67
N ASN A 56 -8.73 -13.98 19.11
CA ASN A 56 -9.63 -13.22 18.24
C ASN A 56 -9.44 -11.70 18.35
N ASN A 57 -8.62 -11.20 19.28
CA ASN A 57 -8.42 -9.77 19.53
C ASN A 57 -7.10 -9.27 18.95
N PHE A 58 -7.16 -8.34 18.00
CA PHE A 58 -5.98 -7.73 17.39
C PHE A 58 -6.00 -6.23 17.55
N LYS A 59 -4.87 -5.66 18.01
CA LYS A 59 -4.66 -4.20 17.99
C LYS A 59 -4.40 -3.77 16.56
N VAL A 60 -5.25 -2.90 16.04
CA VAL A 60 -5.14 -2.37 14.68
C VAL A 60 -4.94 -0.87 14.75
N LYS A 61 -3.97 -0.37 13.98
CA LYS A 61 -3.68 1.05 13.84
C LYS A 61 -4.22 1.56 12.51
N GLY A 62 -4.69 2.80 12.49
CA GLY A 62 -5.13 3.46 11.26
C GLY A 62 -6.46 2.93 10.72
N ILE A 63 -7.39 2.60 11.61
CA ILE A 63 -8.78 2.29 11.26
C ILE A 63 -9.50 3.60 10.98
N THR A 64 -10.35 3.64 9.96
CA THR A 64 -11.34 4.71 9.80
C THR A 64 -12.72 4.09 9.89
N ALA A 65 -13.59 4.67 10.71
CA ALA A 65 -14.94 4.19 10.90
C ALA A 65 -15.95 5.32 10.74
N LEU A 66 -17.11 4.95 10.23
CA LEU A 66 -18.28 5.79 10.06
C LEU A 66 -19.35 5.31 11.04
N PHE A 67 -20.00 6.27 11.69
CA PHE A 67 -21.09 6.07 12.63
C PHE A 67 -22.28 6.92 12.20
N ILE A 68 -23.46 6.30 12.11
CA ILE A 68 -24.71 7.00 11.86
C ILE A 68 -25.61 6.82 13.08
N GLU A 69 -25.92 7.92 13.76
CA GLU A 69 -26.91 7.96 14.83
C GLU A 69 -28.30 8.14 14.24
N ILE A 70 -29.28 7.37 14.69
CA ILE A 70 -30.68 7.47 14.27
C ILE A 70 -31.48 8.03 15.44
N GLN A 71 -32.00 9.25 15.28
CA GLN A 71 -32.78 9.92 16.31
C GLN A 71 -34.24 10.09 15.87
N GLY A 72 -35.16 9.45 16.59
CA GLY A 72 -36.61 9.56 16.36
C GLY A 72 -37.21 10.87 16.87
N HIS A 73 -38.18 11.40 16.13
CA HIS A 73 -39.05 12.47 16.63
C HIS A 73 -40.09 11.88 17.58
N LYS A 74 -40.41 12.60 18.66
CA LYS A 74 -41.49 12.19 19.58
C LYS A 74 -42.82 12.02 18.85
N ASP A 75 -43.10 12.89 17.88
CA ASP A 75 -44.32 12.86 17.07
C ASP A 75 -44.43 11.63 16.14
N ILE A 76 -43.31 10.96 15.85
CA ILE A 76 -43.26 9.73 15.03
C ILE A 76 -43.57 8.48 15.86
N ILE A 77 -43.28 8.51 17.16
CA ILE A 77 -43.34 7.34 18.04
C ILE A 77 -44.76 7.10 18.58
N ASP A 78 -45.59 8.15 18.64
CA ASP A 78 -46.93 8.10 19.25
C ASP A 78 -48.05 7.59 18.32
N ASP A 79 -47.82 7.47 17.00
CA ASP A 79 -48.78 6.86 16.05
C ASP A 79 -48.29 5.47 15.61
N ALA A 80 -48.90 4.43 16.20
CA ALA A 80 -48.55 3.02 15.98
C ALA A 80 -48.60 2.60 14.50
N SER A 81 -49.52 3.17 13.70
CA SER A 81 -49.66 2.84 12.28
C SER A 81 -48.57 3.48 11.40
N SER A 82 -48.14 4.68 11.78
CA SER A 82 -47.00 5.35 11.14
C SER A 82 -45.68 4.65 11.46
N SER A 83 -45.55 4.12 12.69
CA SER A 83 -44.31 3.51 13.19
C SER A 83 -43.88 2.27 12.41
N GLU A 84 -44.82 1.37 12.05
CA GLU A 84 -44.52 0.13 11.32
C GLU A 84 -43.97 0.40 9.91
N SER A 85 -44.65 1.26 9.14
CA SER A 85 -44.22 1.65 7.78
C SER A 85 -42.86 2.37 7.76
N LEU A 86 -42.54 3.02 8.87
CA LEU A 86 -41.32 3.76 9.07
C LEU A 86 -40.17 2.77 9.39
N TYR A 87 -40.39 1.75 10.22
CA TYR A 87 -39.38 0.70 10.46
C TYR A 87 -39.01 -0.05 9.18
N ASP A 88 -40.00 -0.35 8.32
CA ASP A 88 -39.73 -0.91 6.99
C ASP A 88 -38.81 -0.02 6.16
N LYS A 89 -38.98 1.31 6.27
CA LYS A 89 -38.11 2.26 5.58
C LYS A 89 -36.70 2.30 6.16
N LEU A 90 -36.53 2.13 7.47
CA LEU A 90 -35.20 2.00 8.08
C LEU A 90 -34.50 0.73 7.62
N ASP A 91 -35.22 -0.39 7.48
CA ASP A 91 -34.66 -1.63 6.96
C ASP A 91 -34.19 -1.46 5.50
N GLU A 92 -34.95 -0.78 4.65
CA GLU A 92 -34.53 -0.42 3.29
C GLU A 92 -33.25 0.43 3.31
N ILE A 93 -33.17 1.43 4.20
CA ILE A 93 -32.00 2.29 4.36
C ILE A 93 -30.78 1.49 4.80
N TYR A 94 -30.94 0.56 5.74
CA TYR A 94 -29.85 -0.30 6.20
C TYR A 94 -29.34 -1.23 5.10
N ILE A 95 -30.23 -1.78 4.28
CA ILE A 95 -29.85 -2.56 3.10
C ILE A 95 -29.01 -1.66 2.19
N LYS A 96 -29.46 -0.43 1.93
CA LYS A 96 -28.73 0.50 1.06
C LYS A 96 -27.36 0.87 1.60
N PHE A 97 -27.24 1.13 2.90
CA PHE A 97 -25.96 1.42 3.55
C PHE A 97 -24.99 0.23 3.42
N ASN A 98 -25.49 -1.00 3.56
CA ASN A 98 -24.67 -2.20 3.41
C ASN A 98 -24.20 -2.38 1.97
N GLU A 99 -25.04 -2.14 0.98
CA GLU A 99 -24.64 -2.16 -0.44
C GLU A 99 -23.49 -1.17 -0.72
N ILE A 100 -23.64 0.07 -0.23
CA ILE A 100 -22.63 1.12 -0.40
C ILE A 100 -21.32 0.73 0.32
N ALA A 101 -21.40 0.26 1.56
CA ALA A 101 -20.22 -0.16 2.32
C ALA A 101 -19.47 -1.31 1.63
N GLN A 102 -20.18 -2.31 1.11
CA GLN A 102 -19.59 -3.46 0.41
C GLN A 102 -18.89 -3.06 -0.88
N LYS A 103 -19.48 -2.16 -1.68
CA LYS A 103 -18.87 -1.61 -2.90
C LYS A 103 -17.47 -1.04 -2.65
N HIS A 104 -17.26 -0.45 -1.48
CA HIS A 104 -15.99 0.20 -1.08
C HIS A 104 -15.15 -0.66 -0.12
N LYS A 105 -15.41 -1.97 -0.04
CA LYS A 105 -14.65 -2.93 0.80
C LYS A 105 -14.59 -2.53 2.28
N ALA A 106 -15.58 -1.78 2.76
CA ALA A 106 -15.72 -1.47 4.18
C ALA A 106 -16.49 -2.59 4.87
N GLU A 107 -16.00 -2.96 6.05
CA GLU A 107 -16.56 -4.04 6.83
C GLU A 107 -17.63 -3.51 7.77
N ARG A 108 -18.74 -4.24 7.85
CA ARG A 108 -19.80 -3.93 8.81
C ARG A 108 -19.35 -4.36 10.21
N VAL A 109 -19.30 -3.41 11.13
CA VAL A 109 -18.90 -3.68 12.52
C VAL A 109 -20.10 -4.08 13.36
N LYS A 110 -21.15 -3.24 13.34
CA LYS A 110 -22.35 -3.50 14.14
C LYS A 110 -23.53 -2.69 13.65
N VAL A 111 -24.71 -3.30 13.76
CA VAL A 111 -26.00 -2.62 13.77
C VAL A 111 -26.62 -2.94 15.13
N ILE A 112 -26.91 -1.93 15.95
CA ILE A 112 -27.76 -2.09 17.13
C ILE A 112 -28.77 -0.96 17.08
N GLY A 113 -30.06 -1.30 16.96
CA GLY A 113 -31.20 -0.40 17.16
C GLY A 113 -31.00 0.98 16.53
N ASP A 114 -30.46 1.89 17.34
CA ASP A 114 -30.38 3.33 17.12
C ASP A 114 -29.12 3.79 16.35
N TYR A 115 -28.23 2.89 15.91
CA TYR A 115 -27.05 3.30 15.13
C TYR A 115 -26.48 2.25 14.18
N TYR A 116 -25.84 2.76 13.12
CA TYR A 116 -25.12 2.00 12.09
C TYR A 116 -23.62 2.28 12.16
N VAL A 117 -22.77 1.23 12.08
CA VAL A 117 -21.31 1.37 12.02
C VAL A 117 -20.69 0.51 10.93
N CYS A 118 -19.91 1.14 10.05
CA CYS A 118 -18.97 0.46 9.15
C CYS A 118 -17.55 1.01 9.34
N ALA A 119 -16.54 0.20 9.03
CA ALA A 119 -15.15 0.60 9.18
C ALA A 119 -14.25 -0.01 8.09
N GLY A 120 -13.29 0.78 7.64
CA GLY A 120 -12.22 0.33 6.76
C GLY A 120 -10.95 0.05 7.55
N GLY A 121 -10.13 -0.88 7.05
CA GLY A 121 -8.85 -1.25 7.66
C GLY A 121 -8.95 -2.27 8.81
N ILE A 122 -10.13 -2.86 9.06
CA ILE A 122 -10.33 -3.82 10.17
C ILE A 122 -10.10 -5.29 9.77
N ALA A 123 -10.48 -5.69 8.55
CA ALA A 123 -10.22 -7.04 8.04
C ALA A 123 -8.80 -7.15 7.49
N GLU A 124 -8.44 -6.21 6.62
CA GLU A 124 -7.10 -6.04 6.11
C GLU A 124 -6.67 -4.59 6.27
N LYS A 125 -5.48 -4.39 6.85
CA LYS A 125 -4.87 -3.06 6.91
C LYS A 125 -4.59 -2.58 5.48
N ASN A 126 -5.16 -1.42 5.14
CA ASN A 126 -4.93 -0.75 3.87
C ASN A 126 -4.73 0.75 4.09
N SER A 127 -4.05 1.40 3.15
CA SER A 127 -3.71 2.82 3.16
C SER A 127 -4.87 3.73 2.73
N THR A 128 -5.88 3.19 2.04
CA THR A 128 -6.99 3.93 1.42
C THR A 128 -8.23 4.05 2.29
N ASN A 129 -8.32 3.33 3.42
CA ASN A 129 -9.55 3.19 4.20
C ASN A 129 -10.24 4.51 4.56
N SER A 130 -9.46 5.56 4.84
CA SER A 130 -10.00 6.89 5.14
C SER A 130 -10.71 7.53 3.94
N ILE A 131 -10.20 7.29 2.74
CA ILE A 131 -10.78 7.73 1.47
C ILE A 131 -12.02 6.90 1.16
N ASP A 132 -11.94 5.57 1.33
CA ASP A 132 -13.05 4.64 1.10
C ASP A 132 -14.26 5.00 1.97
N ILE A 133 -14.03 5.25 3.27
CA ILE A 133 -15.10 5.65 4.21
C ILE A 133 -15.65 7.04 3.89
N ALA A 134 -14.83 7.97 3.42
CA ALA A 134 -15.31 9.29 2.99
C ALA A 134 -16.20 9.20 1.74
N LEU A 135 -15.87 8.32 0.78
CA LEU A 135 -16.71 8.05 -0.40
C LEU A 135 -18.05 7.42 0.00
N ILE A 136 -18.03 6.42 0.90
CA ILE A 136 -19.24 5.83 1.48
C ILE A 136 -20.13 6.91 2.11
N ALA A 137 -19.54 7.80 2.91
CA ALA A 137 -20.28 8.85 3.59
C ALA A 137 -20.96 9.82 2.63
N LEU A 138 -20.28 10.20 1.54
CA LEU A 138 -20.87 11.07 0.51
C LEU A 138 -22.03 10.39 -0.21
N GLU A 139 -21.89 9.11 -0.59
CA GLU A 139 -22.98 8.35 -1.21
C GLU A 139 -24.18 8.18 -0.25
N ILE A 140 -23.92 7.93 1.03
CA ILE A 140 -24.96 7.84 2.07
C ILE A 140 -25.66 9.19 2.28
N SER A 141 -24.90 10.28 2.40
CA SER A 141 -25.45 11.62 2.61
C SER A 141 -26.34 12.05 1.45
N ASP A 142 -25.91 11.80 0.21
CA ASP A 142 -26.71 12.07 -0.98
C ASP A 142 -28.03 11.29 -0.98
N TYR A 143 -27.97 9.98 -0.72
CA TYR A 143 -29.16 9.15 -0.59
C TYR A 143 -30.11 9.65 0.51
N LEU A 144 -29.59 10.01 1.69
CA LEU A 144 -30.41 10.56 2.77
C LEU A 144 -31.05 11.90 2.41
N ASN A 145 -30.33 12.77 1.70
CA ASN A 145 -30.89 14.04 1.24
C ASN A 145 -32.08 13.84 0.29
N THR A 146 -32.05 12.81 -0.58
CA THR A 146 -33.21 12.47 -1.41
C THR A 146 -34.43 12.03 -0.59
N ILE A 147 -34.20 11.31 0.51
CA ILE A 147 -35.27 10.87 1.42
C ILE A 147 -35.84 12.07 2.16
N TYR A 148 -34.98 12.91 2.75
CA TYR A 148 -35.42 14.10 3.47
C TYR A 148 -36.25 15.01 2.59
N GLN A 149 -35.79 15.27 1.36
CA GLN A 149 -36.54 16.08 0.40
C GLN A 149 -37.92 15.46 0.10
N SER A 150 -37.99 14.15 -0.14
CA SER A 150 -39.26 13.47 -0.41
C SER A 150 -40.25 13.53 0.76
N TYR A 151 -39.77 13.49 2.01
CA TYR A 151 -40.64 13.56 3.19
C TYR A 151 -41.07 15.00 3.49
N GLU A 152 -40.18 15.96 3.30
CA GLU A 152 -40.49 17.39 3.41
C GLU A 152 -41.57 17.81 2.39
N GLU A 153 -41.48 17.35 1.14
CA GLU A 153 -42.51 17.59 0.10
C GLU A 153 -43.88 16.99 0.46
N GLN A 154 -43.90 15.91 1.27
CA GLN A 154 -45.12 15.30 1.78
C GLN A 154 -45.61 15.92 3.10
N GLY A 155 -44.88 16.89 3.66
CA GLY A 155 -45.16 17.48 4.97
C GLY A 155 -45.04 16.46 6.12
N LYS A 156 -44.24 15.42 5.94
CA LYS A 156 -44.02 14.36 6.94
C LYS A 156 -42.65 14.53 7.58
N ALA A 157 -42.57 14.23 8.88
CA ALA A 157 -41.29 14.10 9.56
C ALA A 157 -40.62 12.76 9.19
N PHE A 158 -39.30 12.76 9.17
CA PHE A 158 -38.48 11.56 9.07
C PHE A 158 -37.47 11.52 10.22
N TRP A 159 -36.85 10.37 10.49
CA TRP A 159 -35.79 10.27 11.48
C TRP A 159 -34.60 11.15 11.13
N ASN A 160 -34.01 11.76 12.15
CA ASN A 160 -32.76 12.48 12.01
C ASN A 160 -31.59 11.49 12.03
N LEU A 161 -30.98 11.28 10.88
CA LEU A 161 -29.77 10.48 10.74
C LEU A 161 -28.54 11.39 10.69
N ARG A 162 -27.65 11.23 11.67
CA ARG A 162 -26.47 12.08 11.89
C ARG A 162 -25.18 11.30 11.67
N ILE A 163 -24.26 11.82 10.86
CA ILE A 163 -23.10 11.07 10.38
C ILE A 163 -21.79 11.61 10.98
N GLY A 164 -21.05 10.74 11.65
CA GLY A 164 -19.72 11.01 12.18
C GLY A 164 -18.66 10.07 11.60
N ILE A 165 -17.47 10.61 11.30
CA ILE A 165 -16.30 9.81 10.87
C ILE A 165 -15.10 10.13 11.75
N HIS A 166 -14.38 9.08 12.14
CA HIS A 166 -13.16 9.19 12.89
C HIS A 166 -12.16 8.12 12.49
N SER A 167 -10.89 8.52 12.45
CA SER A 167 -9.76 7.64 12.21
C SER A 167 -8.94 7.52 13.49
N GLY A 168 -8.41 6.34 13.78
CA GLY A 168 -7.66 6.12 15.01
C GLY A 168 -7.20 4.69 15.20
N ASN A 169 -6.81 4.39 16.44
CA ASN A 169 -6.38 3.05 16.83
C ASN A 169 -7.53 2.34 17.55
N GLY A 170 -7.62 1.03 17.37
CA GLY A 170 -8.65 0.21 17.98
C GLY A 170 -8.22 -1.22 18.22
N ILE A 171 -9.07 -1.95 18.93
CA ILE A 171 -8.96 -3.41 19.08
C ILE A 171 -10.13 -4.00 18.29
N VAL A 172 -9.79 -4.85 17.33
CA VAL A 172 -10.75 -5.59 16.51
C VAL A 172 -10.85 -7.00 17.08
N ASN A 173 -12.09 -7.42 17.38
CA ASN A 173 -12.42 -8.80 17.73
C ASN A 173 -13.12 -9.47 16.55
N VAL A 174 -12.60 -10.61 16.11
CA VAL A 174 -13.21 -11.41 15.02
C VAL A 174 -13.96 -12.59 15.61
N LYS A 175 -15.25 -12.74 15.30
CA LYS A 175 -16.06 -13.90 15.69
C LYS A 175 -16.60 -14.65 14.48
N GLY A 176 -16.59 -15.98 14.54
CA GLY A 176 -17.13 -16.86 13.50
C GLY A 176 -16.07 -17.35 12.52
N GLN A 177 -16.07 -18.66 12.21
CA GLN A 177 -15.09 -19.27 11.29
C GLN A 177 -15.47 -19.04 9.81
N ASN A 178 -16.75 -19.21 9.45
CA ASN A 178 -17.23 -19.06 8.06
C ASN A 178 -17.89 -17.70 7.78
N ASN A 179 -18.62 -17.13 8.75
CA ASN A 179 -19.20 -15.79 8.68
C ASN A 179 -18.51 -14.90 9.71
N LYS A 180 -17.38 -14.31 9.32
CA LYS A 180 -16.62 -13.40 10.19
C LYS A 180 -17.49 -12.19 10.52
N SER A 181 -17.59 -11.90 11.81
CA SER A 181 -18.19 -10.68 12.34
C SER A 181 -17.13 -9.93 13.12
N TYR A 182 -16.98 -8.64 12.82
CA TYR A 182 -15.96 -7.80 13.43
C TYR A 182 -16.61 -6.92 14.49
N THR A 183 -16.10 -6.95 15.71
CA THR A 183 -16.46 -5.95 16.72
C THR A 183 -15.26 -5.04 16.99
N LEU A 184 -15.51 -3.74 17.05
CA LEU A 184 -14.48 -2.72 17.29
C LEU A 184 -14.64 -2.17 18.71
N THR A 185 -13.52 -2.06 19.42
CA THR A 185 -13.45 -1.40 20.73
C THR A 185 -12.27 -0.44 20.77
N GLY A 186 -12.34 0.54 21.67
CA GLY A 186 -11.27 1.53 21.86
C GLY A 186 -11.67 2.94 21.45
N GLU A 187 -10.65 3.75 21.19
CA GLU A 187 -10.77 5.19 20.98
C GLU A 187 -11.75 5.57 19.87
N VAL A 188 -11.72 4.81 18.76
CA VAL A 188 -12.54 5.07 17.58
C VAL A 188 -14.04 5.07 17.94
N ILE A 189 -14.51 4.01 18.60
CA ILE A 189 -15.92 3.86 18.99
C ILE A 189 -16.33 4.83 20.12
N ASN A 190 -15.40 5.23 20.99
CA ASN A 190 -15.70 6.19 22.07
C ASN A 190 -15.86 7.63 21.56
N THR A 191 -15.23 7.95 20.42
CA THR A 191 -15.21 9.32 19.87
C THR A 191 -16.32 9.55 18.86
N LEU A 192 -16.66 8.53 18.06
CA LEU A 192 -17.63 8.61 16.97
C LEU A 192 -19.02 9.15 17.37
N PRO A 193 -19.68 8.66 18.43
CA PRO A 193 -20.99 9.20 18.84
C PRO A 193 -20.94 10.68 19.21
N ARG A 194 -19.80 11.14 19.77
CA ARG A 194 -19.59 12.54 20.15
C ARG A 194 -19.46 13.43 18.90
N ILE A 195 -18.87 12.91 17.82
CA ILE A 195 -18.79 13.61 16.54
C ILE A 195 -20.17 13.64 15.87
N ALA A 196 -20.84 12.49 15.77
CA ALA A 196 -22.13 12.37 15.11
C ALA A 196 -23.21 13.25 15.78
N SER A 197 -23.26 13.28 17.11
CA SER A 197 -24.23 14.11 17.85
C SER A 197 -24.09 15.62 17.60
N MET A 198 -22.95 16.08 17.08
CA MET A 198 -22.73 17.48 16.67
C MET A 198 -23.08 17.74 15.20
N SER A 199 -23.27 16.70 14.38
CA SER A 199 -23.65 16.84 12.98
C SER A 199 -25.13 17.17 12.83
N GLU A 200 -25.45 17.94 11.79
CA GLU A 200 -26.83 18.13 11.37
C GLU A 200 -27.34 16.89 10.63
N PRO A 201 -28.67 16.65 10.60
CA PRO A 201 -29.24 15.52 9.86
C PRO A 201 -28.80 15.49 8.40
N GLY A 202 -28.29 14.34 7.96
CA GLY A 202 -27.77 14.13 6.60
C GLY A 202 -26.36 14.68 6.36
N GLU A 203 -25.80 15.45 7.29
CA GLU A 203 -24.47 16.04 7.13
C GLU A 203 -23.37 15.17 7.74
N ILE A 204 -22.17 15.27 7.16
CA ILE A 204 -21.03 14.42 7.51
C ILE A 204 -19.99 15.22 8.28
N TYR A 205 -19.81 14.89 9.56
CA TYR A 205 -18.80 15.53 10.39
C TYR A 205 -17.64 14.58 10.64
N ILE A 206 -16.41 15.12 10.60
CA ILE A 206 -15.17 14.35 10.70
C ILE A 206 -14.24 15.00 11.73
N SER A 207 -13.45 14.18 12.41
CA SER A 207 -12.35 14.66 13.25
C SER A 207 -11.22 15.31 12.44
N ASP A 208 -10.44 16.18 13.08
CA ASP A 208 -9.17 16.75 12.59
C ASP A 208 -8.18 15.70 12.05
N TYR A 209 -8.02 14.57 12.74
CA TYR A 209 -7.13 13.51 12.30
C TYR A 209 -7.62 12.85 11.00
N THR A 210 -8.93 12.62 10.87
CA THR A 210 -9.52 12.16 9.60
C THR A 210 -9.36 13.21 8.51
N TYR A 211 -9.58 14.49 8.83
CA TYR A 211 -9.37 15.60 7.90
C TYR A 211 -7.95 15.58 7.32
N GLU A 212 -6.92 15.43 8.16
CA GLU A 212 -5.52 15.36 7.70
C GLU A 212 -5.27 14.23 6.71
N LEU A 213 -5.93 13.07 6.90
CA LEU A 213 -5.79 11.92 6.00
C LEU A 213 -6.46 12.14 4.64
N ILE A 214 -7.56 12.90 4.59
CA ILE A 214 -8.42 12.98 3.39
C ILE A 214 -8.41 14.36 2.70
N LYS A 215 -7.89 15.43 3.34
CA LYS A 215 -7.94 16.82 2.84
C LYS A 215 -7.29 17.02 1.48
N SER A 216 -6.47 16.08 1.02
CA SER A 216 -5.86 16.14 -0.30
C SER A 216 -6.84 15.74 -1.42
N TYR A 217 -7.94 15.04 -1.12
CA TYR A 217 -8.96 14.55 -2.06
C TYR A 217 -10.30 15.31 -1.94
N PHE A 218 -10.67 15.71 -0.73
CA PHE A 218 -12.00 16.26 -0.44
C PHE A 218 -11.96 17.72 0.00
N ASN A 219 -13.09 18.42 -0.15
CA ASN A 219 -13.32 19.72 0.44
C ASN A 219 -14.02 19.55 1.79
N CYS A 220 -13.40 20.07 2.84
CA CYS A 220 -13.94 20.05 4.19
C CYS A 220 -13.87 21.44 4.80
N ASP A 221 -14.93 21.84 5.49
CA ASP A 221 -15.02 23.15 6.15
C ASP A 221 -14.88 22.97 7.66
N TYR A 222 -14.08 23.79 8.33
CA TYR A 222 -14.00 23.76 9.79
C TYR A 222 -15.34 24.16 10.41
N VAL A 223 -15.76 23.44 11.45
CA VAL A 223 -17.04 23.66 12.13
C VAL A 223 -16.83 24.20 13.54
N ALA A 224 -16.17 23.42 14.40
CA ALA A 224 -16.06 23.70 15.83
C ALA A 224 -14.95 22.85 16.48
N GLU A 225 -14.74 23.05 17.77
CA GLU A 225 -13.92 22.17 18.61
C GLU A 225 -14.80 21.38 19.59
N LEU A 226 -14.53 20.08 19.70
CA LEU A 226 -15.11 19.19 20.70
C LEU A 226 -14.16 19.03 21.89
N PRO A 227 -14.58 19.29 23.14
CA PRO A 227 -13.74 19.01 24.30
C PRO A 227 -13.44 17.51 24.41
N ALA A 228 -12.16 17.11 24.39
CA ALA A 228 -11.75 15.72 24.46
C ALA A 228 -11.16 15.41 25.84
N LYS A 229 -11.77 14.46 26.55
CA LYS A 229 -11.24 13.96 27.83
C LYS A 229 -9.83 13.43 27.57
N TYR A 230 -8.83 14.01 28.22
CA TYR A 230 -7.39 13.65 28.12
C TYR A 230 -6.64 14.08 26.83
N ARG A 231 -7.26 14.80 25.89
CA ARG A 231 -6.59 15.32 24.67
C ARG A 231 -6.74 16.83 24.42
N GLY A 232 -7.43 17.55 25.30
CA GLY A 232 -7.68 18.98 25.12
C GLY A 232 -8.94 19.21 24.29
N SER A 233 -8.78 19.51 23.00
CA SER A 233 -9.88 19.66 22.05
C SER A 233 -9.64 18.86 20.77
N LEU A 234 -10.72 18.45 20.14
CA LEU A 234 -10.76 17.75 18.86
C LEU A 234 -11.39 18.67 17.83
N GLY A 235 -10.65 19.05 16.79
CA GLY A 235 -11.22 19.85 15.70
C GLY A 235 -12.28 19.05 14.93
N LEU A 236 -13.40 19.70 14.60
CA LEU A 236 -14.45 19.14 13.77
C LEU A 236 -14.49 19.84 12.42
N TYR A 237 -14.63 19.04 11.37
CA TYR A 237 -14.77 19.50 10.01
C TYR A 237 -16.00 18.86 9.38
N LYS A 238 -16.66 19.57 8.47
CA LYS A 238 -17.76 19.08 7.68
C LYS A 238 -17.23 18.62 6.32
N LEU A 239 -17.36 17.33 6.02
CA LEU A 239 -17.04 16.79 4.70
C LEU A 239 -18.16 17.17 3.73
N LYS A 240 -17.83 17.93 2.69
CA LYS A 240 -18.82 18.46 1.74
C LYS A 240 -18.91 17.66 0.45
N ARG A 241 -17.75 17.33 -0.13
CA ARG A 241 -17.63 16.80 -1.49
C ARG A 241 -16.20 16.43 -1.82
N ILE A 242 -16.01 15.66 -2.87
CA ILE A 242 -14.76 15.54 -3.61
C ILE A 242 -14.38 16.92 -4.19
N LYS A 243 -13.09 17.26 -4.17
CA LYS A 243 -12.60 18.50 -4.78
C LYS A 243 -12.97 18.55 -6.26
N LYS A 244 -13.29 19.75 -6.77
CA LYS A 244 -13.74 19.95 -8.17
C LYS A 244 -12.82 19.33 -9.23
N ILE A 245 -11.51 19.37 -9.01
CA ILE A 245 -10.51 18.81 -9.94
C ILE A 245 -10.51 17.28 -9.96
N TYR A 246 -11.06 16.63 -8.93
CA TYR A 246 -11.05 15.19 -8.74
C TYR A 246 -12.45 14.56 -8.87
N SER A 247 -13.45 15.34 -9.29
CA SER A 247 -14.84 14.87 -9.42
C SER A 247 -15.32 14.98 -10.86
N GLU A 248 -16.00 13.92 -11.29
CA GLU A 248 -16.67 13.84 -12.60
C GLU A 248 -17.92 14.75 -12.57
N ASP A 249 -18.71 14.63 -11.52
CA ASP A 249 -19.92 15.40 -11.24
C ASP A 249 -19.61 16.74 -10.54
N ARG A 250 -18.81 17.60 -11.18
CA ARG A 250 -18.20 18.82 -10.59
C ARG A 250 -19.10 19.72 -9.74
N LYS A 251 -20.42 19.71 -9.92
CA LYS A 251 -21.36 20.45 -9.08
C LYS A 251 -21.59 19.78 -7.73
N VAL A 252 -21.90 18.48 -7.73
CA VAL A 252 -22.27 17.71 -6.53
C VAL A 252 -21.02 17.20 -5.83
N GLY A 253 -20.18 16.44 -6.53
CA GLY A 253 -18.86 16.04 -6.06
C GLY A 253 -18.85 14.72 -5.29
N ILE A 254 -19.57 13.73 -5.79
CA ILE A 254 -19.68 12.37 -5.24
C ILE A 254 -18.92 11.36 -6.11
N ILE A 255 -18.86 11.59 -7.42
CA ILE A 255 -18.30 10.63 -8.38
C ILE A 255 -16.82 11.00 -8.63
N PRO A 256 -15.85 10.12 -8.26
CA PRO A 256 -14.45 10.36 -8.54
C PRO A 256 -14.17 10.30 -10.04
N ASN A 257 -13.27 11.17 -10.52
CA ASN A 257 -12.79 11.14 -11.91
C ASN A 257 -11.47 10.37 -12.04
N ARG A 258 -10.89 10.37 -13.25
CA ARG A 258 -9.61 9.72 -13.54
C ARG A 258 -8.47 10.18 -12.63
N ASP A 259 -8.32 11.48 -12.40
CA ASP A 259 -7.22 12.03 -11.57
C ASP A 259 -7.37 11.63 -10.10
N PHE A 260 -8.60 11.52 -9.60
CA PHE A 260 -8.86 10.94 -8.27
C PHE A 260 -8.37 9.50 -8.22
N MET A 261 -8.76 8.68 -9.21
CA MET A 261 -8.43 7.26 -9.25
C MET A 261 -6.93 7.03 -9.38
N LEU A 262 -6.22 7.82 -10.19
CA LEU A 262 -4.77 7.76 -10.28
C LEU A 262 -4.13 8.02 -8.91
N LYS A 263 -4.53 9.12 -8.26
CA LYS A 263 -4.02 9.47 -6.93
C LYS A 263 -4.40 8.44 -5.85
N TYR A 264 -5.55 7.79 -5.99
CA TYR A 264 -5.98 6.70 -5.13
C TYR A 264 -5.07 5.47 -5.30
N LEU A 265 -4.83 5.05 -6.54
CA LEU A 265 -3.98 3.90 -6.86
C LEU A 265 -2.52 4.14 -6.47
N MET A 266 -1.99 5.36 -6.63
CA MET A 266 -0.64 5.70 -6.15
C MET A 266 -0.50 5.51 -4.63
N ARG A 267 -1.56 5.79 -3.87
CA ARG A 267 -1.56 5.53 -2.42
C ARG A 267 -1.65 4.03 -2.15
N GLN A 268 -2.54 3.34 -2.85
CA GLN A 268 -2.77 1.90 -2.73
C GLN A 268 -1.57 1.06 -3.16
N PHE A 269 -0.69 1.57 -4.02
CA PHE A 269 0.55 0.92 -4.43
C PHE A 269 1.34 0.37 -3.23
N THR A 270 1.42 1.14 -2.14
CA THR A 270 2.13 0.72 -0.90
C THR A 270 1.52 -0.53 -0.23
N ASP A 271 0.21 -0.75 -0.40
CA ASP A 271 -0.45 -1.97 0.11
C ASP A 271 -0.12 -3.18 -0.76
N ILE A 272 -0.05 -2.98 -2.08
CA ILE A 272 0.30 -4.01 -3.06
C ILE A 272 1.76 -4.39 -2.91
N GLU A 273 2.65 -3.39 -2.83
CA GLU A 273 4.08 -3.53 -2.62
C GLU A 273 4.38 -4.43 -1.42
N ARG A 274 3.83 -4.09 -0.25
CA ARG A 274 3.97 -4.94 0.94
C ARG A 274 3.53 -6.38 0.70
N LYS A 275 2.36 -6.59 0.09
CA LYS A 275 1.83 -7.94 -0.14
C LYS A 275 2.66 -8.75 -1.13
N VAL A 276 3.17 -8.12 -2.19
CA VAL A 276 4.04 -8.79 -3.16
C VAL A 276 5.39 -9.10 -2.52
N LEU A 277 5.99 -8.16 -1.77
CA LEU A 277 7.26 -8.40 -1.08
C LEU A 277 7.13 -9.51 -0.02
N ASP A 278 6.05 -9.53 0.77
CA ASP A 278 5.76 -10.62 1.71
C ASP A 278 5.61 -11.96 0.95
N PHE A 279 4.91 -11.96 -0.19
CA PHE A 279 4.76 -13.15 -1.05
C PHE A 279 6.11 -13.65 -1.58
N LEU A 280 6.97 -12.77 -2.09
CA LEU A 280 8.30 -13.12 -2.58
C LEU A 280 9.18 -13.66 -1.45
N GLN A 281 9.19 -12.98 -0.30
CA GLN A 281 9.97 -13.39 0.86
C GLN A 281 9.55 -14.78 1.39
N GLU A 282 8.25 -15.10 1.36
CA GLU A 282 7.73 -16.37 1.85
C GLU A 282 7.83 -17.52 0.83
N LYS A 283 7.80 -17.22 -0.47
CA LYS A 283 7.56 -18.23 -1.52
C LYS A 283 8.71 -18.42 -2.50
N LEU A 284 9.65 -17.48 -2.61
CA LEU A 284 10.79 -17.66 -3.50
C LEU A 284 11.68 -18.82 -3.02
N PRO A 285 12.20 -19.64 -3.94
CA PRO A 285 13.20 -20.64 -3.61
C PRO A 285 14.46 -20.03 -2.95
N GLU A 286 14.96 -20.66 -1.88
CA GLU A 286 16.14 -20.16 -1.11
C GLU A 286 17.42 -20.04 -1.94
N HIS A 287 17.50 -20.71 -3.09
CA HIS A 287 18.66 -20.68 -3.97
C HIS A 287 18.69 -19.48 -4.93
N LEU A 288 17.62 -18.66 -4.97
CA LEU A 288 17.59 -17.42 -5.74
C LEU A 288 18.34 -16.32 -4.99
N HIS A 289 19.66 -16.33 -5.11
CA HIS A 289 20.54 -15.38 -4.43
C HIS A 289 20.48 -13.98 -5.04
N TYR A 290 20.17 -13.85 -6.33
CA TYR A 290 20.03 -12.56 -7.02
C TYR A 290 18.56 -12.16 -7.16
N HIS A 291 17.72 -13.02 -7.76
CA HIS A 291 16.29 -12.75 -7.99
C HIS A 291 15.46 -12.94 -6.70
N ASN A 292 15.73 -12.09 -5.70
CA ASN A 292 15.08 -12.07 -4.40
C ASN A 292 14.29 -10.77 -4.18
N TYR A 293 13.55 -10.67 -3.07
CA TYR A 293 12.72 -9.50 -2.78
C TYR A 293 13.51 -8.17 -2.69
N CYS A 294 14.81 -8.20 -2.36
CA CYS A 294 15.65 -7.01 -2.38
C CYS A 294 15.93 -6.53 -3.81
N HIS A 295 16.15 -7.46 -4.76
CA HIS A 295 16.26 -7.11 -6.18
C HIS A 295 14.98 -6.45 -6.68
N THR A 296 13.80 -7.00 -6.36
CA THR A 296 12.52 -6.37 -6.71
C THR A 296 12.40 -4.94 -6.17
N ILE A 297 12.80 -4.69 -4.91
CA ILE A 297 12.83 -3.33 -4.33
C ILE A 297 13.77 -2.42 -5.12
N ASP A 298 14.97 -2.91 -5.46
CA ASP A 298 15.95 -2.17 -6.25
C ASP A 298 15.39 -1.79 -7.62
N VAL A 299 14.77 -2.72 -8.35
CA VAL A 299 14.18 -2.48 -9.68
C VAL A 299 13.03 -1.47 -9.59
N VAL A 300 12.16 -1.56 -8.58
CA VAL A 300 11.09 -0.56 -8.35
C VAL A 300 11.68 0.84 -8.15
N ASN A 301 12.74 0.95 -7.34
CA ASN A 301 13.39 2.23 -7.07
C ASN A 301 14.10 2.81 -8.31
N GLN A 302 14.80 1.97 -9.10
CA GLN A 302 15.43 2.43 -10.34
C GLN A 302 14.39 2.80 -11.38
N THR A 303 13.30 2.05 -11.47
CA THR A 303 12.16 2.35 -12.35
C THR A 303 11.57 3.72 -12.04
N GLU A 304 11.40 4.06 -10.75
CA GLU A 304 10.93 5.37 -10.35
C GLU A 304 11.92 6.48 -10.71
N LEU A 305 13.22 6.28 -10.42
CA LEU A 305 14.27 7.25 -10.70
C LEU A 305 14.40 7.53 -12.21
N ILE A 306 14.50 6.47 -13.01
CA ILE A 306 14.65 6.56 -14.46
C ILE A 306 13.38 7.14 -15.08
N GLY A 307 12.19 6.68 -14.66
CA GLY A 307 10.91 7.20 -15.13
C GLY A 307 10.77 8.72 -14.89
N ILE A 308 11.13 9.21 -13.71
CA ILE A 308 11.16 10.65 -13.42
C ILE A 308 12.20 11.37 -14.30
N GLY A 309 13.38 10.78 -14.50
CA GLY A 309 14.44 11.33 -15.35
C GLY A 309 14.06 11.45 -16.83
N GLU A 310 13.25 10.52 -17.33
CA GLU A 310 12.69 10.53 -18.69
C GLU A 310 11.40 11.36 -18.80
N GLY A 311 10.85 11.85 -17.68
CA GLY A 311 9.68 12.72 -17.66
C GLY A 311 8.36 12.01 -17.98
N VAL A 312 8.21 10.73 -17.61
CA VAL A 312 6.94 10.00 -17.79
C VAL A 312 5.84 10.59 -16.90
N SER A 313 4.58 10.44 -17.30
CA SER A 313 3.43 10.89 -16.51
C SER A 313 3.28 10.07 -15.21
N ASP A 314 2.60 10.62 -14.21
CA ASP A 314 2.30 9.91 -12.95
C ASP A 314 1.58 8.57 -13.19
N GLU A 315 0.74 8.49 -14.21
CA GLU A 315 0.06 7.25 -14.62
C GLU A 315 1.05 6.23 -15.16
N HIS A 316 1.91 6.61 -16.11
CA HIS A 316 2.92 5.71 -16.64
C HIS A 316 3.92 5.30 -15.55
N LEU A 317 4.29 6.20 -14.63
CA LEU A 317 5.13 5.89 -13.49
C LEU A 317 4.49 4.86 -12.57
N LEU A 318 3.19 4.97 -12.30
CA LEU A 318 2.45 3.97 -11.53
C LEU A 318 2.46 2.60 -12.23
N LEU A 319 2.20 2.55 -13.54
CA LEU A 319 2.22 1.30 -14.31
C LEU A 319 3.62 0.67 -14.31
N LEU A 320 4.66 1.47 -14.53
CA LEU A 320 6.06 1.06 -14.49
C LEU A 320 6.45 0.49 -13.13
N LYS A 321 6.17 1.21 -12.03
CA LYS A 321 6.44 0.73 -10.67
C LYS A 321 5.68 -0.56 -10.35
N THR A 322 4.47 -0.69 -10.86
CA THR A 322 3.67 -1.91 -10.69
C THR A 322 4.25 -3.07 -11.49
N ALA A 323 4.68 -2.87 -12.73
CA ALA A 323 5.37 -3.89 -13.51
C ALA A 323 6.68 -4.33 -12.83
N ALA A 324 7.51 -3.38 -12.40
CA ALA A 324 8.74 -3.62 -11.65
C ALA A 324 8.49 -4.42 -10.36
N LEU A 325 7.39 -4.16 -9.65
CA LEU A 325 7.05 -4.90 -8.44
C LEU A 325 6.74 -6.37 -8.73
N PHE A 326 6.15 -6.69 -9.88
CA PHE A 326 5.72 -8.04 -10.23
C PHE A 326 6.72 -8.80 -11.12
N HIS A 327 7.69 -8.15 -11.75
CA HIS A 327 8.49 -8.74 -12.85
C HIS A 327 9.10 -10.11 -12.52
N ASP A 328 9.59 -10.29 -11.29
CA ASP A 328 10.22 -11.53 -10.81
C ASP A 328 9.27 -12.48 -10.06
N SER A 329 8.00 -12.11 -9.88
CA SER A 329 7.05 -12.91 -9.08
C SER A 329 6.81 -14.32 -9.62
N GLY A 330 6.99 -14.53 -10.91
CA GLY A 330 6.90 -15.82 -11.58
C GLY A 330 7.98 -16.82 -11.16
N HIS A 331 9.11 -16.37 -10.59
CA HIS A 331 10.12 -17.27 -10.03
C HIS A 331 9.59 -18.16 -8.90
N VAL A 332 8.50 -17.75 -8.24
CA VAL A 332 7.77 -18.59 -7.26
C VAL A 332 7.17 -19.83 -7.92
N ILE A 333 6.85 -19.76 -9.20
CA ILE A 333 6.30 -20.89 -9.97
C ILE A 333 7.43 -21.66 -10.63
N GLN A 334 8.25 -20.99 -11.45
CA GLN A 334 9.44 -21.55 -12.09
C GLN A 334 10.32 -20.45 -12.68
N SER A 335 11.65 -20.66 -12.72
CA SER A 335 12.59 -19.67 -13.29
C SER A 335 12.53 -19.55 -14.82
N PRO A 336 12.43 -20.63 -15.61
CA PRO A 336 12.26 -20.49 -17.05
C PRO A 336 10.90 -19.88 -17.38
N ASN A 337 10.89 -18.83 -18.21
CA ASN A 337 9.68 -18.12 -18.62
C ASN A 337 8.95 -17.46 -17.42
N HIS A 338 9.68 -17.05 -16.38
CA HIS A 338 9.11 -16.46 -15.17
C HIS A 338 8.34 -15.17 -15.47
N GLU A 339 8.73 -14.38 -16.48
CA GLU A 339 8.06 -13.15 -16.87
C GLU A 339 6.60 -13.42 -17.26
N PHE A 340 6.35 -14.49 -18.01
CA PHE A 340 4.99 -14.92 -18.33
C PHE A 340 4.19 -15.25 -17.06
N TYR A 341 4.76 -16.03 -16.14
CA TYR A 341 4.10 -16.35 -14.88
C TYR A 341 3.88 -15.12 -13.99
N SER A 342 4.79 -14.15 -14.02
CA SER A 342 4.62 -12.84 -13.39
C SER A 342 3.43 -12.10 -13.97
N THR A 343 3.22 -12.16 -15.29
CA THR A 343 2.02 -11.58 -15.91
C THR A 343 0.73 -12.26 -15.45
N GLU A 344 0.72 -13.58 -15.29
CA GLU A 344 -0.45 -14.32 -14.79
C GLU A 344 -0.78 -13.94 -13.34
N ILE A 345 0.24 -13.84 -12.48
CA ILE A 345 0.08 -13.38 -11.09
C ILE A 345 -0.46 -11.94 -11.07
N ALA A 346 0.09 -11.04 -11.87
CA ALA A 346 -0.36 -9.66 -11.97
C ALA A 346 -1.83 -9.57 -12.44
N ARG A 347 -2.21 -10.36 -13.46
CA ARG A 347 -3.59 -10.45 -13.97
C ARG A 347 -4.57 -10.96 -12.93
N GLU A 348 -4.14 -11.86 -12.04
CA GLU A 348 -4.99 -12.36 -10.96
C GLU A 348 -5.14 -11.35 -9.80
N TRP A 349 -4.09 -10.58 -9.49
CA TRP A 349 -4.04 -9.72 -8.30
C TRP A 349 -4.56 -8.31 -8.57
N LEU A 350 -4.10 -7.65 -9.63
CA LEU A 350 -4.35 -6.24 -9.88
C LEU A 350 -5.84 -5.85 -10.01
N PRO A 351 -6.75 -6.68 -10.56
CA PRO A 351 -8.19 -6.36 -10.56
C PRO A 351 -8.76 -6.19 -9.15
N LYS A 352 -8.24 -6.94 -8.16
CA LYS A 352 -8.64 -6.83 -6.75
C LYS A 352 -8.24 -5.50 -6.14
N TYR A 353 -7.35 -4.73 -6.78
CA TYR A 353 -6.93 -3.37 -6.41
C TYR A 353 -7.48 -2.30 -7.36
N GLY A 354 -8.44 -2.64 -8.23
CA GLY A 354 -9.12 -1.64 -9.08
C GLY A 354 -8.30 -1.14 -10.27
N TYR A 355 -7.24 -1.85 -10.67
CA TYR A 355 -6.60 -1.61 -11.95
C TYR A 355 -7.54 -2.02 -13.09
N LEU A 356 -7.58 -1.20 -14.14
CA LEU A 356 -8.39 -1.46 -15.33
C LEU A 356 -7.70 -2.48 -16.25
N PRO A 357 -8.46 -3.23 -17.08
CA PRO A 357 -7.89 -4.23 -17.98
C PRO A 357 -6.77 -3.68 -18.87
N ASN A 358 -6.94 -2.50 -19.46
CA ASN A 358 -5.92 -1.87 -20.30
C ASN A 358 -4.66 -1.48 -19.52
N GLN A 359 -4.78 -1.10 -18.25
CA GLN A 359 -3.63 -0.82 -17.39
C GLN A 359 -2.86 -2.11 -17.09
N ILE A 360 -3.59 -3.21 -16.83
CA ILE A 360 -3.00 -4.52 -16.58
C ILE A 360 -2.30 -5.03 -17.83
N ASP A 361 -2.89 -4.87 -19.01
CA ASP A 361 -2.26 -5.25 -20.28
C ASP A 361 -0.93 -4.51 -20.50
N THR A 362 -0.90 -3.20 -20.30
CA THR A 362 0.35 -2.42 -20.36
C THR A 362 1.36 -2.87 -19.31
N ILE A 363 0.93 -3.17 -18.07
CA ILE A 363 1.83 -3.72 -17.03
C ILE A 363 2.44 -5.05 -17.48
N CYS A 364 1.64 -5.94 -18.07
CA CYS A 364 2.11 -7.22 -18.59
C CYS A 364 3.08 -7.04 -19.77
N GLU A 365 2.83 -6.11 -20.68
CA GLU A 365 3.76 -5.77 -21.78
C GLU A 365 5.11 -5.28 -21.23
N ILE A 366 5.09 -4.42 -20.21
CA ILE A 366 6.32 -3.95 -19.54
C ILE A 366 7.05 -5.11 -18.86
N ILE A 367 6.35 -6.00 -18.14
CA ILE A 367 6.97 -7.19 -17.52
C ILE A 367 7.63 -8.07 -18.59
N MET A 368 6.94 -8.35 -19.70
CA MET A 368 7.49 -9.23 -20.74
C MET A 368 8.74 -8.64 -21.42
N ALA A 369 8.92 -7.32 -21.41
CA ALA A 369 10.10 -6.68 -21.96
C ALA A 369 11.40 -6.95 -21.16
N THR A 370 11.32 -7.47 -19.92
CA THR A 370 12.51 -7.84 -19.14
C THR A 370 13.16 -9.14 -19.62
N GLN A 371 12.52 -9.87 -20.54
CA GLN A 371 13.10 -11.08 -21.13
C GLN A 371 14.44 -10.79 -21.81
N LEU A 372 15.41 -11.69 -21.61
CA LEU A 372 16.74 -11.59 -22.24
C LEU A 372 16.80 -12.37 -23.57
N PRO A 373 17.39 -11.77 -24.64
CA PRO A 373 17.92 -10.40 -24.71
C PRO A 373 16.79 -9.35 -24.80
N PRO A 374 16.99 -8.14 -24.23
CA PRO A 374 15.95 -7.13 -24.20
C PRO A 374 15.73 -6.51 -25.59
N GLU A 375 14.47 -6.47 -26.03
CA GLU A 375 14.04 -5.85 -27.30
C GLU A 375 12.87 -4.87 -27.06
N PRO A 376 13.09 -3.75 -26.33
CA PRO A 376 12.01 -2.84 -25.96
C PRO A 376 11.49 -2.03 -27.17
N ASN A 377 10.17 -1.89 -27.26
CA ASN A 377 9.46 -1.25 -28.38
C ASN A 377 9.09 0.21 -28.11
N ASN A 378 9.05 0.61 -26.84
CA ASN A 378 8.64 1.95 -26.41
C ASN A 378 9.41 2.39 -25.17
N LEU A 379 9.20 3.65 -24.76
CA LEU A 379 9.90 4.24 -23.63
C LEU A 379 9.69 3.50 -22.30
N LEU A 380 8.49 2.97 -22.04
CA LEU A 380 8.21 2.27 -20.77
C LEU A 380 8.98 0.95 -20.71
N GLU A 381 9.01 0.21 -21.81
CA GLU A 381 9.82 -1.00 -21.96
C GLU A 381 11.32 -0.70 -21.83
N MET A 382 11.80 0.40 -22.44
CA MET A 382 13.19 0.84 -22.28
C MET A 382 13.54 1.13 -20.81
N ILE A 383 12.63 1.78 -20.08
CA ILE A 383 12.83 2.11 -18.67
C ILE A 383 12.94 0.84 -17.82
N ILE A 384 12.05 -0.14 -18.00
CA ILE A 384 12.08 -1.35 -17.17
C ILE A 384 13.31 -2.22 -17.49
N CYS A 385 13.70 -2.37 -18.76
CA CYS A 385 14.91 -3.10 -19.13
C CYS A 385 16.16 -2.47 -18.50
N ASP A 386 16.27 -1.15 -18.57
CA ASP A 386 17.36 -0.41 -17.94
C ASP A 386 17.34 -0.52 -16.42
N SER A 387 16.15 -0.58 -15.81
CA SER A 387 15.98 -0.68 -14.35
C SER A 387 16.38 -2.05 -13.81
N ASP A 388 15.98 -3.12 -14.51
CA ASP A 388 16.32 -4.51 -14.15
C ASP A 388 17.83 -4.76 -14.31
N LEU A 389 18.44 -4.18 -15.35
CA LEU A 389 19.88 -4.28 -15.62
C LEU A 389 20.71 -3.12 -15.04
N ASP A 390 20.15 -2.29 -14.15
CA ASP A 390 20.85 -1.10 -13.62
C ASP A 390 22.16 -1.48 -12.90
N TYR A 391 22.17 -2.65 -12.22
CA TYR A 391 23.32 -3.15 -11.46
C TYR A 391 24.61 -3.24 -12.29
N LEU A 392 24.50 -3.41 -13.62
CA LEU A 392 25.63 -3.47 -14.55
C LEU A 392 26.52 -2.20 -14.49
N GLY A 393 25.92 -1.06 -14.17
CA GLY A 393 26.61 0.23 -14.03
C GLY A 393 26.76 0.73 -12.60
N ARG A 394 26.47 -0.10 -11.58
CA ARG A 394 26.59 0.31 -10.17
C ARG A 394 27.94 -0.10 -9.57
N ALA A 395 28.27 0.51 -8.43
CA ALA A 395 29.52 0.23 -7.71
C ALA A 395 29.53 -1.18 -7.06
N ASP A 396 28.35 -1.70 -6.73
CA ASP A 396 28.10 -3.02 -6.16
C ASP A 396 27.91 -4.13 -7.22
N PHE A 397 28.28 -3.86 -8.48
CA PHE A 397 28.23 -4.82 -9.57
C PHE A 397 28.85 -6.18 -9.23
N ILE A 398 30.06 -6.21 -8.65
CA ILE A 398 30.77 -7.47 -8.34
C ILE A 398 30.00 -8.32 -7.31
N PRO A 399 29.57 -7.77 -6.15
CA PRO A 399 28.64 -8.48 -5.26
C PRO A 399 27.39 -9.02 -5.95
N GLY A 400 26.69 -8.21 -6.75
CA GLY A 400 25.49 -8.63 -7.48
C GLY A 400 25.76 -9.75 -8.49
N SER A 401 26.82 -9.62 -9.29
CA SER A 401 27.26 -10.62 -10.26
C SER A 401 27.63 -11.95 -9.59
N ASN A 402 28.28 -11.91 -8.43
CA ASN A 402 28.60 -13.12 -7.66
C ASN A 402 27.33 -13.78 -7.08
N ALA A 403 26.33 -13.01 -6.66
CA ALA A 403 25.04 -13.55 -6.22
C ALA A 403 24.33 -14.26 -7.38
N LEU A 404 24.32 -13.66 -8.57
CA LEU A 404 23.76 -14.28 -9.77
C LEU A 404 24.52 -15.55 -10.17
N PHE A 405 25.84 -15.56 -10.04
CA PHE A 405 26.64 -16.77 -10.26
C PHE A 405 26.27 -17.91 -9.32
N GLU A 406 26.17 -17.67 -8.01
CA GLU A 406 25.80 -18.71 -7.04
C GLU A 406 24.37 -19.23 -7.28
N GLU A 407 23.45 -18.37 -7.73
CA GLU A 407 22.11 -18.78 -8.15
C GLU A 407 22.15 -19.71 -9.38
N LEU A 408 22.84 -19.31 -10.45
CA LEU A 408 22.97 -20.12 -11.67
C LEU A 408 23.65 -21.47 -11.40
N LYS A 409 24.60 -21.47 -10.47
CA LYS A 409 25.29 -22.68 -10.00
C LYS A 409 24.37 -23.59 -9.22
N ALA A 410 23.53 -23.06 -8.33
CA ALA A 410 22.54 -23.85 -7.63
C ALA A 410 21.50 -24.49 -8.57
N GLN A 411 21.24 -23.85 -9.72
CA GLN A 411 20.36 -24.36 -10.76
C GLN A 411 21.07 -25.31 -11.75
N ASN A 412 22.36 -25.59 -11.57
CA ASN A 412 23.20 -26.39 -12.48
C ASN A 412 23.31 -25.81 -13.91
N ILE A 413 23.11 -24.49 -14.06
CA ILE A 413 23.25 -23.79 -15.34
C ILE A 413 24.74 -23.49 -15.64
N LEU A 414 25.49 -23.08 -14.61
CA LEU A 414 26.89 -22.71 -14.74
C LEU A 414 27.66 -23.01 -13.45
N SER A 415 28.82 -23.66 -13.53
CA SER A 415 29.58 -24.06 -12.33
C SER A 415 31.01 -23.51 -12.28
N ASP A 416 31.56 -23.03 -13.40
CA ASP A 416 32.89 -22.43 -13.45
C ASP A 416 32.83 -20.90 -13.43
N LEU A 417 33.56 -20.31 -12.49
CA LEU A 417 33.64 -18.86 -12.31
C LEU A 417 34.41 -18.18 -13.45
N ASN A 418 35.39 -18.87 -14.05
CA ASN A 418 36.14 -18.28 -15.17
C ASN A 418 35.27 -18.20 -16.43
N GLU A 419 34.48 -19.24 -16.72
CA GLU A 419 33.43 -19.20 -17.75
C GLU A 419 32.38 -18.12 -17.46
N TRP A 420 31.94 -17.95 -16.20
CA TRP A 420 31.05 -16.85 -15.81
C TRP A 420 31.63 -15.48 -16.15
N ASN A 421 32.87 -15.21 -15.75
CA ASN A 421 33.54 -13.94 -16.01
C ASN A 421 33.63 -13.65 -17.53
N LYS A 422 33.91 -14.67 -18.36
CA LYS A 422 33.92 -14.54 -19.82
C LYS A 422 32.53 -14.21 -20.37
N LEU A 423 31.48 -14.85 -19.87
CA LEU A 423 30.09 -14.55 -20.25
C LEU A 423 29.69 -13.13 -19.83
N GLN A 424 30.07 -12.70 -18.64
CA GLN A 424 29.82 -11.35 -18.14
C GLN A 424 30.47 -10.27 -19.00
N VAL A 425 31.76 -10.43 -19.35
CA VAL A 425 32.45 -9.50 -20.27
C VAL A 425 31.73 -9.45 -21.61
N LYS A 426 31.35 -10.61 -22.17
CA LYS A 426 30.59 -10.66 -23.43
C LYS A 426 29.24 -9.96 -23.32
N PHE A 427 28.51 -10.18 -22.23
CA PHE A 427 27.20 -9.57 -22.00
C PHE A 427 27.31 -8.04 -21.86
N LEU A 428 28.16 -7.57 -20.95
CA LEU A 428 28.41 -6.14 -20.71
C LEU A 428 28.89 -5.40 -21.95
N SER A 429 29.73 -6.04 -22.77
CA SER A 429 30.28 -5.43 -24.00
C SER A 429 29.23 -5.25 -25.10
N ASN A 430 28.21 -6.11 -25.14
CA ASN A 430 27.13 -6.04 -26.12
C ASN A 430 25.90 -5.27 -25.60
N HIS A 431 25.77 -5.13 -24.28
CA HIS A 431 24.68 -4.39 -23.65
C HIS A 431 24.88 -2.88 -23.78
N GLN A 432 23.79 -2.14 -24.03
CA GLN A 432 23.73 -0.69 -24.04
C GLN A 432 22.46 -0.26 -23.30
N PHE A 433 22.56 0.73 -22.42
CA PHE A 433 21.37 1.29 -21.79
C PHE A 433 20.53 2.04 -22.83
N PHE A 434 19.21 1.88 -22.77
CA PHE A 434 18.28 2.42 -23.76
C PHE A 434 17.93 3.89 -23.48
N THR A 435 17.75 4.26 -22.21
CA THR A 435 17.28 5.58 -21.79
C THR A 435 18.42 6.59 -21.65
N ALA A 436 18.12 7.87 -21.89
CA ALA A 436 19.10 8.95 -21.75
C ALA A 436 19.56 9.11 -20.28
N THR A 437 18.68 8.80 -19.34
CA THR A 437 18.98 8.82 -17.90
C THR A 437 19.97 7.73 -17.53
N SER A 438 19.74 6.48 -17.90
CA SER A 438 20.67 5.38 -17.59
C SER A 438 22.00 5.53 -18.32
N GLN A 439 22.00 5.96 -19.58
CA GLN A 439 23.24 6.25 -20.31
C GLN A 439 24.12 7.29 -19.58
N ARG A 440 23.52 8.38 -19.07
CA ARG A 440 24.26 9.39 -18.30
C ARG A 440 24.75 8.87 -16.95
N LEU A 441 23.95 8.05 -16.28
CA LEU A 441 24.21 7.62 -14.90
C LEU A 441 25.08 6.37 -14.78
N ARG A 442 25.16 5.54 -15.83
CA ARG A 442 25.68 4.16 -15.73
C ARG A 442 26.70 3.75 -16.80
N GLU A 443 26.70 4.38 -17.99
CA GLU A 443 27.52 3.90 -19.11
C GLU A 443 29.03 3.94 -18.81
N VAL A 444 29.53 5.00 -18.18
CA VAL A 444 30.94 5.14 -17.77
C VAL A 444 31.35 4.04 -16.78
N ASN A 445 30.49 3.76 -15.81
CA ASN A 445 30.77 2.75 -14.79
C ASN A 445 30.82 1.35 -15.40
N LYS A 446 29.92 1.04 -16.35
CA LYS A 446 29.87 -0.25 -17.05
C LYS A 446 31.21 -0.57 -17.73
N GLN A 447 31.84 0.42 -18.40
CA GLN A 447 33.15 0.24 -19.01
C GLN A 447 34.24 -0.09 -17.97
N SER A 448 34.22 0.59 -16.83
CA SER A 448 35.12 0.27 -15.72
C SER A 448 34.88 -1.13 -15.15
N GLN A 449 33.63 -1.62 -15.12
CA GLN A 449 33.34 -2.99 -14.69
C GLN A 449 33.92 -4.02 -15.67
N ILE A 450 33.80 -3.80 -16.99
CA ILE A 450 34.39 -4.69 -18.01
C ILE A 450 35.89 -4.85 -17.75
N GLU A 451 36.63 -3.75 -17.63
CA GLU A 451 38.08 -3.77 -17.37
C GLU A 451 38.44 -4.47 -16.04
N ARG A 452 37.56 -4.42 -15.04
CA ARG A 452 37.76 -5.11 -13.75
C ARG A 452 37.60 -6.61 -13.90
N ILE A 453 36.58 -7.07 -14.64
CA ILE A 453 36.33 -8.51 -14.84
C ILE A 453 37.39 -9.13 -15.75
N GLU A 454 37.83 -8.42 -16.79
CA GLU A 454 38.89 -8.91 -17.70
C GLU A 454 40.18 -9.29 -16.96
N LYS A 455 40.51 -8.56 -15.89
CA LYS A 455 41.68 -8.86 -15.03
C LYS A 455 41.51 -10.11 -14.16
N LEU A 456 40.29 -10.60 -14.00
CA LEU A 456 39.95 -11.80 -13.22
C LEU A 456 39.89 -13.07 -14.07
N ILE A 457 39.94 -12.94 -15.40
CA ILE A 457 39.92 -14.07 -16.33
C ILE A 457 41.32 -14.68 -16.40
N VAL A 458 41.40 -15.99 -16.19
CA VAL A 458 42.66 -16.79 -16.21
C VAL A 458 42.75 -17.64 -17.46
#